data_AF-A0A6P1CZS0-F1
#
_entry.id   AF-A0A6P1CZS0-F1
#
_cell.length_a   1.000
_cell.length_b   1.000
_cell.length_c   1.000
_cell.angle_alpha   90.00
_cell.angle_beta   90.00
_cell.angle_gamma   90.00
#
_symmetry.space_group_name_H-M   'P 1'
#
loop_
_entity.id
_entity.type
_entity.pdbx_description
1 polymer ?
#
loop_
_entity_poly.entity_id
_entity_poly.type
_entity_poly.pdbx_seq_one_letter_code
_entity_poly.pdbx_strand_id
1 'polypeptide(L)'
;TADGIRDEHRRDDLEAAALYDLFERSVAPRFYDHDSDGMPLRWVEMVRHTLQTLGPEVLASRMVRDYALDYYAPAAAACRSAVADDFAGAR
;
A
#
# COMPACT_ATOMS: atom_id res chain seq x y z
N THR A 1 -12.49 11.22 8.87
CA THR A 1 -11.65 10.47 9.82
C THR A 1 -11.71 11.17 11.15
N ALA A 2 -11.73 10.43 12.27
CA ALA A 2 -11.85 10.95 13.64
C ALA A 2 -10.57 11.66 14.15
N ASP A 3 -9.80 12.22 13.22
CA ASP A 3 -8.49 12.80 13.48
C ASP A 3 -8.67 14.08 14.30
N GLY A 4 -7.98 14.15 15.44
CA GLY A 4 -8.11 15.26 16.41
C GLY A 4 -9.10 15.03 17.56
N ILE A 5 -9.79 13.88 17.64
CA ILE A 5 -10.61 13.52 18.81
C ILE A 5 -9.72 12.90 19.89
N ARG A 6 -9.63 13.57 21.05
CA ARG A 6 -8.79 13.15 22.19
C ARG A 6 -9.46 12.13 23.10
N ASP A 7 -10.79 12.07 23.08
CA ASP A 7 -11.56 11.07 23.81
C ASP A 7 -11.56 9.77 23.01
N GLU A 8 -10.91 8.75 23.57
CA GLU A 8 -10.74 7.44 22.96
C GLU A 8 -12.08 6.72 22.70
N HIS A 9 -13.01 6.74 23.67
CA HIS A 9 -14.31 6.10 23.49
C HIS A 9 -15.11 6.77 22.39
N ARG A 10 -15.05 8.11 22.33
CA ARG A 10 -15.73 8.85 21.27
C ARG A 10 -15.12 8.60 19.89
N ARG A 11 -13.79 8.47 19.81
CA ARG A 11 -13.08 8.13 18.57
C ARG A 11 -13.50 6.73 18.10
N ASP A 12 -13.48 5.76 19.00
CA ASP A 12 -13.83 4.37 18.70
C ASP A 12 -15.27 4.24 18.20
N ASP A 13 -16.24 4.92 18.83
CA ASP A 13 -17.64 4.92 18.37
C ASP A 13 -17.79 5.44 16.94
N LEU A 14 -17.05 6.51 16.60
CA LEU A 14 -17.11 7.13 15.28
C LEU A 14 -16.42 6.27 14.21
N GLU A 15 -15.29 5.67 14.54
CA GLU A 15 -14.56 4.77 13.65
C GLU A 15 -15.34 3.48 13.41
N ALA A 16 -15.93 2.90 14.46
CA ALA A 16 -16.79 1.72 14.35
C ALA A 16 -18.02 2.02 13.49
N ALA A 17 -18.71 3.14 13.73
CA ALA A 17 -19.85 3.54 12.91
C ALA A 17 -19.47 3.71 11.43
N ALA A 18 -18.34 4.35 11.14
CA ALA A 18 -17.84 4.51 9.78
C ALA A 18 -17.48 3.16 9.12
N LEU A 19 -16.89 2.24 9.88
CA LEU A 19 -16.54 0.91 9.41
C LEU A 19 -17.80 0.09 9.09
N TYR A 20 -18.80 0.10 9.97
CA TYR A 20 -20.07 -0.60 9.73
C TYR A 20 -20.82 -0.01 8.53
N ASP A 21 -20.84 1.31 8.39
CA ASP A 21 -21.44 1.98 7.23
C ASP A 21 -20.75 1.57 5.92
N LEU A 22 -19.41 1.50 5.93
CA LEU A 22 -18.62 1.01 4.79
C LEU A 22 -18.97 -0.44 4.45
N PHE A 23 -19.07 -1.31 5.45
CA PHE A 23 -19.43 -2.71 5.22
C PHE A 23 -20.84 -2.86 4.68
N GLU A 24 -21.82 -2.22 5.29
CA GLU A 24 -23.23 -2.32 4.91
C GLU A 24 -23.48 -1.74 3.52
N ARG A 25 -22.93 -0.55 3.23
CA ARG A 25 -23.25 0.18 2.00
C ARG A 25 -22.32 -0.14 0.85
N SER A 26 -21.09 -0.57 1.11
CA SER A 26 -20.09 -0.77 0.06
C SER A 26 -19.66 -2.21 -0.12
N VAL A 27 -19.27 -2.91 0.95
CA VAL A 27 -18.67 -4.25 0.85
C VAL A 27 -19.72 -5.33 0.67
N ALA A 28 -20.71 -5.40 1.56
CA ALA A 28 -21.71 -6.45 1.57
C ALA A 28 -22.51 -6.53 0.25
N PRO A 29 -23.00 -5.41 -0.34
CA PRO A 29 -23.73 -5.48 -1.60
C PRO A 29 -22.86 -6.02 -2.74
N ARG A 30 -21.58 -5.64 -2.81
CA ARG A 30 -20.71 -6.09 -3.90
C ARG A 30 -20.30 -7.55 -3.75
N PHE A 31 -20.10 -8.01 -2.52
CA PHE A 31 -19.64 -9.36 -2.23
C PHE A 31 -20.78 -10.39 -2.26
N TYR A 32 -21.97 -10.02 -1.79
CA TYR A 32 -23.11 -10.95 -1.69
C TYR A 32 -24.14 -10.85 -2.81
N ASP A 33 -24.04 -9.85 -3.70
CA ASP A 33 -24.84 -9.79 -4.94
C ASP A 33 -24.30 -10.77 -5.97
N HIS A 34 -24.90 -11.97 -5.99
CA HIS A 34 -24.54 -13.05 -6.89
C HIS A 34 -25.52 -13.13 -8.05
N ASP A 35 -25.01 -13.40 -9.25
CA ASP A 35 -25.84 -13.71 -10.41
C ASP A 35 -26.52 -15.09 -10.31
N SER A 36 -27.25 -15.48 -11.36
CA SER A 36 -27.94 -16.77 -11.44
C SER A 36 -27.02 -17.99 -11.31
N ASP A 37 -25.73 -17.81 -11.61
CA ASP A 37 -24.71 -18.86 -11.54
C ASP A 37 -23.92 -18.82 -10.22
N GLY A 38 -24.29 -17.92 -9.30
CA GLY A 38 -23.68 -17.80 -7.99
C GLY A 38 -22.36 -17.01 -8.01
N MET A 39 -22.15 -16.10 -8.96
CA MET A 39 -20.92 -15.30 -9.08
C MET A 39 -21.12 -13.83 -8.70
N PRO A 40 -20.26 -13.25 -7.84
CA PRO A 40 -20.32 -11.83 -7.49
C PRO A 40 -19.57 -10.99 -8.54
N LEU A 41 -20.20 -10.75 -9.69
CA LEU A 41 -19.57 -10.14 -10.86
C LEU A 41 -18.87 -8.82 -10.55
N ARG A 42 -19.51 -7.93 -9.80
CA ARG A 42 -18.95 -6.63 -9.40
C ARG A 42 -17.71 -6.76 -8.52
N TRP A 43 -17.69 -7.75 -7.63
CA TRP A 43 -16.53 -8.03 -6.79
C TRP A 43 -15.34 -8.52 -7.63
N VAL A 44 -15.59 -9.45 -8.56
CA VAL A 44 -14.56 -9.99 -9.45
C VAL A 44 -13.99 -8.90 -10.38
N GLU A 45 -14.84 -8.01 -10.90
CA GLU A 45 -14.41 -6.83 -11.66
C GLU A 45 -13.42 -5.96 -10.86
N MET A 46 -13.73 -5.68 -9.59
CA MET A 46 -12.84 -4.91 -8.71
C MET A 46 -11.51 -5.60 -8.43
N VAL A 47 -11.53 -6.91 -8.19
CA VAL A 47 -10.29 -7.70 -7.99
C VAL A 47 -9.44 -7.65 -9.25
N ARG A 48 -10.04 -7.85 -10.43
CA ARG A 48 -9.34 -7.76 -11.72
C ARG A 48 -8.72 -6.38 -11.92
N HIS A 49 -9.49 -5.32 -11.69
CA HIS A 49 -9.00 -3.94 -11.81
C HIS A 49 -7.79 -3.71 -10.90
N THR A 50 -7.90 -4.07 -9.63
CA THR A 50 -6.81 -3.98 -8.64
C THR A 50 -5.55 -4.69 -9.12
N LEU A 51 -5.67 -5.93 -9.60
CA LEU A 51 -4.53 -6.71 -10.11
C LEU A 51 -3.88 -6.06 -11.34
N GLN A 52 -4.68 -5.47 -12.22
CA GLN A 52 -4.19 -4.78 -13.41
C GLN A 52 -3.48 -3.46 -13.08
N THR A 53 -3.98 -2.70 -12.11
CA THR A 53 -3.47 -1.36 -11.81
C THR A 53 -2.35 -1.36 -10.79
N LEU A 54 -2.43 -2.19 -9.75
CA LEU A 54 -1.44 -2.23 -8.66
C LEU A 54 -0.38 -3.30 -8.85
N GLY A 55 -0.63 -4.30 -9.69
CA GLY A 55 0.26 -5.45 -9.90
C GLY A 55 1.74 -5.06 -10.07
N PRO A 56 2.10 -4.20 -11.05
CA PRO A 56 3.48 -3.77 -11.25
C PRO A 56 4.09 -3.00 -10.06
N GLU A 57 3.24 -2.30 -9.30
CA GLU A 57 3.66 -1.41 -8.23
C GLU A 57 3.92 -2.15 -6.89
N VAL A 58 3.28 -3.30 -6.67
CA VAL A 58 3.36 -3.99 -5.37
C VAL A 58 4.27 -5.23 -5.40
N LEU A 59 5.08 -5.39 -6.46
CA LEU A 59 5.99 -6.53 -6.56
C LEU A 59 7.18 -6.39 -5.61
N ALA A 60 7.41 -7.40 -4.78
CA ALA A 60 8.61 -7.50 -3.94
C ALA A 60 9.90 -7.47 -4.78
N SER A 61 9.88 -8.05 -5.99
CA SER A 61 11.02 -7.98 -6.92
C SER A 61 11.34 -6.55 -7.36
N ARG A 62 10.31 -5.71 -7.58
CA ARG A 62 10.49 -4.29 -7.82
C ARG A 62 11.08 -3.60 -6.59
N MET A 63 10.50 -3.82 -5.41
CA MET A 63 11.01 -3.25 -4.16
C MET A 63 12.50 -3.54 -3.97
N VAL A 64 12.92 -4.80 -4.13
CA VAL A 64 14.33 -5.20 -4.00
C VAL A 64 15.21 -4.51 -5.05
N ARG A 65 14.76 -4.44 -6.30
CA ARG A 65 15.48 -3.75 -7.38
C ARG A 65 15.66 -2.27 -7.07
N ASP A 66 14.59 -1.58 -6.69
CA ASP A 66 14.61 -0.13 -6.45
C ASP A 66 15.52 0.21 -5.25
N TYR A 67 15.45 -0.58 -4.17
CA TYR A 67 16.40 -0.44 -3.06
C TYR A 67 17.85 -0.65 -3.50
N ALA A 68 18.11 -1.70 -4.27
CA ALA A 68 19.45 -2.02 -4.72
C ALA A 68 20.03 -0.95 -5.66
N LEU A 69 19.23 -0.45 -6.62
CA LEU A 69 19.69 0.44 -7.68
C LEU A 69 19.65 1.91 -7.26
N ASP A 70 18.63 2.35 -6.55
CA ASP A 70 18.41 3.77 -6.28
C ASP A 70 19.01 4.21 -4.93
N TYR A 71 19.25 3.26 -4.02
CA TYR A 71 19.82 3.54 -2.70
C TYR A 71 21.17 2.86 -2.47
N TYR A 72 21.24 1.53 -2.57
CA TYR A 72 22.46 0.80 -2.17
C TYR A 72 23.61 0.98 -3.13
N ALA A 73 23.39 0.90 -4.45
CA ALA A 73 24.45 1.09 -5.43
C ALA A 73 25.05 2.51 -5.41
N PRO A 74 24.25 3.59 -5.34
CA PRO A 74 24.77 4.95 -5.19
C PRO A 74 25.51 5.16 -3.88
N ALA A 75 24.97 4.66 -2.76
CA ALA A 75 25.65 4.74 -1.46
C ALA A 75 27.01 4.00 -1.47
N ALA A 76 27.05 2.82 -2.08
CA ALA A 76 28.29 2.06 -2.23
C ALA A 76 29.31 2.78 -3.13
N ALA A 77 28.86 3.44 -4.20
CA ALA A 77 29.72 4.24 -5.07
C ALA A 77 30.27 5.48 -4.34
N ALA A 78 29.41 6.20 -3.63
CA ALA A 78 29.81 7.36 -2.81
C ALA A 78 30.83 6.96 -1.74
N CYS A 79 30.59 5.84 -1.04
CA CYS A 79 31.53 5.30 -0.06
C CYS A 79 32.90 5.00 -0.71
N ARG A 80 32.93 4.31 -1.85
CA ARG A 80 34.18 4.05 -2.58
C ARG A 80 34.92 5.33 -2.97
N SER A 81 34.21 6.35 -3.40
CA SER A 81 34.81 7.66 -3.71
C SER A 81 35.34 8.37 -2.46
N ALA A 82 34.63 8.28 -1.35
CA ALA A 82 34.99 8.96 -0.11
C ALA A 82 36.25 8.36 0.55
N VAL A 83 36.47 7.04 0.41
CA VAL A 83 37.64 6.35 0.98
C VAL A 83 38.85 6.26 0.04
N ALA A 84 38.69 6.68 -1.23
CA ALA A 84 39.79 6.74 -2.17
C ALA A 84 40.83 7.80 -1.77
N ASP A 85 42.07 7.62 -2.23
CA ASP A 85 43.17 8.58 -2.09
C ASP A 85 43.33 9.14 -0.65
N ASP A 86 43.46 8.25 0.34
CA ASP A 86 43.57 8.60 1.77
C ASP A 86 42.44 9.54 2.24
N PHE A 87 41.21 9.18 1.88
CA PHE A 87 40.00 9.93 2.19
C PHE A 87 39.93 11.34 1.58
N ALA A 88 40.67 11.62 0.49
CA ALA A 88 40.64 12.92 -0.17
C ALA A 88 39.23 13.35 -0.62
N GLY A 89 38.37 12.40 -1.00
CA GLY A 89 36.99 12.65 -1.40
C GLY A 89 36.01 12.90 -0.24
N ALA A 90 36.44 12.70 1.01
CA ALA A 90 35.63 12.95 2.21
C ALA A 90 35.92 14.31 2.87
N ARG A 91 36.84 15.10 2.30
CA ARG A 91 37.36 16.35 2.87
C ARG A 91 36.70 17.61 2.33
#